data_AF-W3WWU6-F1
#
_entry.id   AF-W3WWU6-F1
#
_cell.length_a   1.000
_cell.length_b   1.000
_cell.length_c   1.000
_cell.angle_alpha   90.00
_cell.angle_beta   90.00
_cell.angle_gamma   90.00
#
_symmetry.space_group_name_H-M   'P 1'
#
loop_
_entity.id
_entity.type
_entity.pdbx_description
1 polymer ?
#
loop_
_entity_poly.entity_id
_entity_poly.type
_entity_poly.pdbx_seq_one_letter_code
_entity_poly.pdbx_strand_id
1 'polypeptide(L)'
;MAGDADDFDDIYDGIFLPLPVVDPSQVRQRVAQSMIRRAKFRNSLIGRFRTHLRSNAFKQKVKTEEIRSDVSAYFTTRHRMRYLKTMRSTSSVGGGGASLFAQLNEDGTERRRLVIKYSVDEGRGQNEAEWLENFARVDHIVNLVRLGEPTKNNSGGGSIPKVPGAFPDPGDKEIEETQTWSTNIYLPMMVLEYMAGGDLNDVRQRCREQDVLPPDRFLWALALCLMRACIGMAHHNTMVRGEKEEIPKSTFEHMNIAHGSMDLSQVLVGPLISDDDEHGLIPIFKLCGFGYTTTLDKDLGLDAVAENMRGIGRIIETLASPQSNDLEEDTGLLSLQSWDYSNYYGESVITHVHDDFTDSDIISPTLQWLVAQQMAEDLDNVPNLSHCLKECVDTVDRYARMTYKQTAKNRTEVIKDFVRDVVLNAPVFQPMVKEPQSTGIAERLPGIMESTMMMMQRIRLEDNAFRGPAPP
;
A
#
# COMPACT_ATOMS: atom_id res chain seq x y z
N MET A 1 -3.16 -32.56 51.91
CA MET A 1 -3.97 -33.50 51.14
C MET A 1 -3.88 -33.05 49.71
N ALA A 2 -3.01 -33.71 48.94
CA ALA A 2 -2.87 -33.52 47.51
C ALA A 2 -4.12 -34.10 46.82
N GLY A 3 -4.69 -33.35 45.88
CA GLY A 3 -5.81 -33.78 45.05
C GLY A 3 -5.26 -34.13 43.67
N ASP A 4 -5.56 -35.36 43.26
CA ASP A 4 -5.09 -36.04 42.07
C ASP A 4 -5.40 -35.28 40.78
N ALA A 5 -4.39 -35.18 39.93
CA ALA A 5 -4.47 -34.77 38.54
C ALA A 5 -3.89 -35.92 37.71
N ASP A 6 -4.73 -36.90 37.39
CA ASP A 6 -4.47 -37.96 36.43
C ASP A 6 -5.83 -38.34 35.82
N ASP A 7 -6.00 -38.13 34.51
CA ASP A 7 -6.96 -38.80 33.59
C ASP A 7 -7.34 -37.88 32.40
N PHE A 8 -6.37 -37.53 31.54
CA PHE A 8 -6.68 -36.91 30.24
C PHE A 8 -5.78 -37.38 29.07
N ASP A 9 -5.17 -38.58 29.15
CA ASP A 9 -4.24 -39.07 28.12
C ASP A 9 -4.80 -40.16 27.16
N ASP A 10 -6.06 -40.58 27.24
CA ASP A 10 -6.55 -41.77 26.51
C ASP A 10 -7.54 -41.51 25.33
N ILE A 11 -7.42 -40.40 24.60
CA ILE A 11 -8.22 -40.19 23.36
C ILE A 11 -7.36 -39.59 22.24
N TYR A 12 -6.34 -40.29 21.74
CA TYR A 12 -5.76 -40.03 20.41
C TYR A 12 -5.08 -41.26 19.76
N ASP A 13 -5.69 -42.46 19.86
CA ASP A 13 -5.36 -43.59 18.96
C ASP A 13 -6.15 -43.46 17.64
N GLY A 14 -5.90 -42.36 16.93
CA GLY A 14 -6.36 -42.15 15.56
C GLY A 14 -5.44 -42.89 14.58
N ILE A 15 -6.02 -43.82 13.83
CA ILE A 15 -5.38 -44.57 12.74
C ILE A 15 -4.62 -43.61 11.80
N PHE A 16 -3.29 -43.59 11.91
CA PHE A 16 -2.42 -42.99 10.89
C PHE A 16 -2.52 -43.83 9.62
N LEU A 17 -3.44 -43.45 8.72
CA LEU A 17 -3.37 -43.90 7.35
C LEU A 17 -2.08 -43.30 6.75
N PRO A 18 -1.20 -44.11 6.13
CA PRO A 18 -0.02 -43.57 5.47
C PRO A 18 -0.48 -42.58 4.41
N LEU A 19 0.01 -41.35 4.50
CA LEU A 19 -0.21 -40.33 3.48
C LEU A 19 0.21 -40.92 2.12
N PRO A 20 -0.60 -40.74 1.06
CA PRO A 20 -0.25 -41.25 -0.25
C PRO A 20 1.12 -40.69 -0.64
N VAL A 21 2.06 -41.58 -0.91
CA VAL A 21 3.38 -41.21 -1.43
C VAL A 21 3.15 -40.60 -2.81
N VAL A 22 3.13 -39.27 -2.88
CA VAL A 22 2.99 -38.54 -4.13
C VAL A 22 4.35 -38.61 -4.84
N ASP A 23 4.35 -39.17 -6.05
CA ASP A 23 5.55 -39.24 -6.89
C ASP A 23 6.07 -37.82 -7.19
N PRO A 24 7.28 -37.46 -6.72
CA PRO A 24 7.86 -36.13 -6.95
C PRO A 24 8.02 -35.76 -8.42
N SER A 25 7.99 -36.72 -9.34
CA SER A 25 8.01 -36.46 -10.78
C SER A 25 6.67 -35.93 -11.31
N GLN A 26 5.55 -36.40 -10.74
CA GLN A 26 4.20 -35.94 -11.12
C GLN A 26 3.92 -34.53 -10.62
N VAL A 27 4.37 -34.19 -9.41
CA VAL A 27 4.29 -32.82 -8.87
C VAL A 27 5.06 -31.86 -9.78
N ARG A 28 6.32 -32.19 -10.10
CA ARG A 28 7.14 -31.40 -11.04
C ARG A 28 6.49 -31.24 -12.41
N GLN A 29 5.84 -32.27 -12.94
CA GLN A 29 5.16 -32.19 -14.23
C GLN A 29 3.92 -31.28 -14.17
N ARG A 30 3.12 -31.33 -13.10
CA ARG A 30 1.95 -30.45 -12.91
C ARG A 30 2.36 -29.00 -12.74
N VAL A 31 3.40 -28.74 -11.94
CA VAL A 31 3.97 -27.40 -11.76
C VAL A 31 4.49 -26.86 -13.10
N ALA A 32 5.28 -27.65 -13.84
CA ALA A 32 5.79 -27.25 -15.15
C ALA A 32 4.67 -26.93 -16.16
N GLN A 33 3.58 -27.72 -16.18
CA GLN A 33 2.43 -27.45 -17.06
C GLN A 33 1.67 -26.18 -16.65
N SER A 34 1.50 -25.94 -15.34
CA SER A 34 0.90 -24.70 -14.82
C SER A 34 1.75 -23.47 -15.20
N MET A 35 3.06 -23.56 -15.03
CA MET A 35 4.02 -22.52 -15.42
C MET A 35 3.97 -22.23 -16.93
N ILE A 36 3.93 -23.25 -17.78
CA ILE A 36 3.83 -23.07 -19.24
C ILE A 36 2.52 -22.36 -19.61
N ARG A 37 1.39 -22.67 -18.97
CA ARG A 37 0.11 -21.99 -19.22
C ARG A 37 0.17 -20.53 -18.77
N ARG A 38 0.69 -20.25 -17.56
CA ARG A 38 0.87 -18.88 -17.03
C ARG A 38 1.83 -18.06 -17.90
N ALA A 39 2.97 -18.64 -18.29
CA ALA A 39 3.95 -17.98 -19.16
C ALA A 39 3.39 -17.69 -20.56
N LYS A 40 2.60 -18.59 -21.15
CA LYS A 40 1.94 -18.36 -22.44
C LYS A 40 0.87 -17.26 -22.35
N PHE A 41 0.07 -17.25 -21.28
CA PHE A 41 -0.89 -16.18 -21.02
C PHE A 41 -0.19 -14.82 -20.86
N ARG A 42 0.87 -14.77 -20.05
CA ARG A 42 1.62 -13.54 -19.79
C ARG A 42 2.41 -13.03 -21.00
N ASN A 43 3.07 -13.91 -21.75
CA ASN A 43 3.83 -13.52 -22.95
C ASN A 43 2.92 -13.08 -24.10
N SER A 44 1.71 -13.62 -24.21
CA SER A 44 0.68 -13.13 -25.14
C SER A 44 0.25 -11.69 -24.81
N LEU A 45 0.12 -11.37 -23.51
CA LEU A 45 -0.17 -10.02 -23.01
C LEU A 45 1.02 -9.06 -23.24
N ILE A 46 2.24 -9.46 -22.89
CA ILE A 46 3.43 -8.60 -22.91
C ILE A 46 3.93 -8.32 -24.35
N GLY A 47 3.88 -9.32 -25.24
CA GLY A 47 4.41 -9.20 -26.61
C GLY A 47 3.66 -8.21 -27.50
N ARG A 48 2.35 -8.03 -27.26
CA ARG A 48 1.52 -7.03 -27.97
C ARG A 48 1.72 -5.60 -27.44
N PHE A 49 2.22 -5.45 -26.21
CA PHE A 49 2.40 -4.16 -25.56
C PHE A 49 3.63 -3.40 -26.07
N ARG A 50 4.80 -4.04 -26.23
CA ARG A 50 6.10 -3.32 -26.38
C ARG A 50 6.28 -2.47 -27.65
N THR A 51 5.81 -2.89 -28.81
CA THR A 51 6.01 -2.16 -30.09
C THR A 51 4.98 -1.05 -30.33
N HIS A 52 3.88 -1.02 -29.56
CA HIS A 52 2.81 0.00 -29.67
C HIS A 52 2.96 1.18 -28.70
N LEU A 53 3.90 1.11 -27.73
CA LEU A 53 3.93 2.01 -26.58
C LEU A 53 4.51 3.41 -26.86
N ARG A 54 5.49 3.60 -27.75
CA ARG A 54 6.19 4.90 -27.84
C ARG A 54 5.39 6.01 -28.54
N SER A 55 4.67 5.72 -29.63
CA SER A 55 3.81 6.71 -30.30
C SER A 55 2.47 6.91 -29.59
N ASN A 56 1.96 5.88 -28.91
CA ASN A 56 0.73 5.97 -28.12
C ASN A 56 0.92 6.68 -26.78
N ALA A 57 2.08 6.55 -26.12
CA ALA A 57 2.33 7.22 -24.85
C ALA A 57 2.22 8.75 -24.96
N PHE A 58 2.69 9.35 -26.06
CA PHE A 58 2.53 10.80 -26.27
C PHE A 58 1.07 11.19 -26.46
N LYS A 59 0.33 10.49 -27.35
CA LYS A 59 -1.10 10.75 -27.57
C LYS A 59 -1.92 10.56 -26.29
N GLN A 60 -1.60 9.54 -25.52
CA GLN A 60 -2.24 9.23 -24.25
C GLN A 60 -1.95 10.32 -23.21
N LYS A 61 -0.70 10.82 -23.15
CA LYS A 61 -0.34 11.95 -22.29
C LYS A 61 -1.12 13.22 -22.64
N VAL A 62 -1.21 13.58 -23.93
CA VAL A 62 -2.00 14.74 -24.37
C VAL A 62 -3.47 14.57 -24.00
N LYS A 63 -4.07 13.42 -24.32
CA LYS A 63 -5.46 13.12 -23.96
C LYS A 63 -5.70 13.17 -22.45
N THR A 64 -4.75 12.67 -21.65
CA THR A 64 -4.85 12.71 -20.18
C THR A 64 -4.85 14.14 -19.64
N GLU A 65 -4.04 15.02 -20.22
CA GLU A 65 -3.97 16.44 -19.83
C GLU A 65 -5.23 17.23 -20.23
N GLU A 66 -5.80 16.94 -21.41
CA GLU A 66 -7.10 17.48 -21.84
C GLU A 66 -8.21 17.08 -20.86
N ILE A 67 -8.33 15.79 -20.58
CA ILE A 67 -9.30 15.26 -19.62
C ILE A 67 -9.11 15.90 -18.24
N ARG A 68 -7.86 16.04 -17.79
CA ARG A 68 -7.58 16.68 -16.51
C ARG A 68 -8.10 18.11 -16.45
N SER A 69 -7.90 18.87 -17.53
CA SER A 69 -8.40 20.25 -17.64
C SER A 69 -9.93 20.28 -17.53
N ASP A 70 -10.61 19.39 -18.24
CA ASP A 70 -12.07 19.29 -18.24
C ASP A 70 -12.63 18.88 -16.87
N VAL A 71 -12.01 17.88 -16.23
CA VAL A 71 -12.34 17.44 -14.86
C VAL A 71 -12.21 18.60 -13.88
N SER A 72 -11.09 19.33 -13.94
CA SER A 72 -10.84 20.48 -13.07
C SER A 72 -11.87 21.59 -13.27
N ALA A 73 -12.17 21.92 -14.52
CA ALA A 73 -13.16 22.93 -14.87
C ALA A 73 -14.57 22.54 -14.39
N TYR A 74 -14.98 21.28 -14.60
CA TYR A 74 -16.28 20.76 -14.19
C TYR A 74 -16.48 20.86 -12.68
N PHE A 75 -15.54 20.31 -11.91
CA PHE A 75 -15.68 20.25 -10.46
C PHE A 75 -15.53 21.60 -9.77
N THR A 76 -14.77 22.54 -10.36
CA THR A 76 -14.63 23.90 -9.82
C THR A 76 -15.83 24.80 -10.13
N THR A 77 -16.55 24.56 -11.24
CA THR A 77 -17.67 25.43 -11.66
C THR A 77 -19.01 25.04 -11.06
N ARG A 78 -19.26 23.74 -10.85
CA ARG A 78 -20.58 23.23 -10.45
C ARG A 78 -20.68 22.81 -8.99
N HIS A 79 -19.55 22.42 -8.42
CA HIS A 79 -19.50 21.93 -7.06
C HIS A 79 -18.68 22.93 -6.25
N ARG A 80 -19.00 23.08 -4.96
CA ARG A 80 -18.24 23.91 -4.03
C ARG A 80 -16.86 23.29 -3.79
N MET A 81 -16.06 23.18 -4.83
CA MET A 81 -14.79 22.49 -4.83
C MET A 81 -13.74 23.40 -5.43
N ARG A 82 -12.54 23.32 -4.87
CA ARG A 82 -11.38 24.07 -5.29
C ARG A 82 -10.32 23.06 -5.68
N TYR A 83 -9.92 23.07 -6.94
CA TYR A 83 -8.79 22.30 -7.40
C TYR A 83 -7.52 22.68 -6.62
N LEU A 84 -6.81 21.68 -6.11
CA LEU A 84 -5.56 21.89 -5.37
C LEU A 84 -4.35 21.53 -6.23
N LYS A 85 -4.28 20.29 -6.70
CA LYS A 85 -3.15 19.78 -7.48
C LYS A 85 -3.48 18.50 -8.23
N THR A 86 -2.71 18.20 -9.26
CA THR A 86 -2.64 16.86 -9.84
C THR A 86 -1.87 15.97 -8.89
N MET A 87 -2.40 14.77 -8.62
CA MET A 87 -1.68 13.72 -7.90
C MET A 87 -0.77 12.99 -8.89
N ARG A 88 0.37 12.49 -8.43
CA ARG A 88 1.14 11.54 -9.25
C ARG A 88 0.25 10.32 -9.48
N SER A 89 0.00 9.96 -10.73
CA SER A 89 -0.82 8.81 -11.07
C SER A 89 -0.06 7.56 -10.63
N THR A 90 -0.57 6.86 -9.62
CA THR A 90 -0.02 5.59 -9.15
C THR A 90 -0.19 4.50 -10.21
N SER A 91 -1.24 4.59 -11.04
CA SER A 91 -1.50 3.64 -12.12
C SER A 91 -1.06 4.20 -13.49
N SER A 92 0.26 4.22 -13.74
CA SER A 92 0.83 4.65 -15.04
C SER A 92 0.38 3.77 -16.23
N VAL A 93 -0.11 2.55 -15.96
CA VAL A 93 -0.39 1.52 -16.98
C VAL A 93 -1.78 1.65 -17.66
N GLY A 94 -2.61 2.64 -17.29
CA GLY A 94 -3.99 2.77 -17.80
C GLY A 94 -4.33 4.05 -18.57
N GLY A 95 -3.45 5.04 -18.60
CA GLY A 95 -3.77 6.35 -19.16
C GLY A 95 -4.79 7.15 -18.36
N GLY A 96 -4.95 6.87 -17.07
CA GLY A 96 -5.76 7.69 -16.17
C GLY A 96 -4.92 8.71 -15.40
N GLY A 97 -5.61 9.56 -14.65
CA GLY A 97 -5.00 10.45 -13.68
C GLY A 97 -5.86 10.64 -12.44
N ALA A 98 -5.29 11.32 -11.46
CA ALA A 98 -5.97 11.66 -10.23
C ALA A 98 -5.70 13.13 -9.90
N SER A 99 -6.73 13.83 -9.46
CA SER A 99 -6.68 15.24 -9.09
C SER A 99 -7.22 15.42 -7.67
N LEU A 100 -6.53 16.22 -6.87
CA LEU A 100 -6.91 16.54 -5.51
C LEU A 100 -7.75 17.83 -5.48
N PHE A 101 -8.89 17.77 -4.81
CA PHE A 101 -9.80 18.89 -4.61
C PHE A 101 -10.06 19.11 -3.13
N ALA A 102 -10.23 20.38 -2.74
CA ALA A 102 -10.83 20.78 -1.47
C ALA A 102 -12.32 21.03 -1.69
N GLN A 103 -13.19 20.30 -0.99
CA GLN A 103 -14.60 20.65 -0.90
C GLN A 103 -14.79 21.75 0.14
N LEU A 104 -15.61 22.75 -0.16
CA LEU A 104 -15.83 23.95 0.63
C LEU A 104 -17.23 23.96 1.26
N ASN A 105 -17.31 24.41 2.52
CA ASN A 105 -18.54 24.74 3.23
C ASN A 105 -19.22 25.99 2.65
N GLU A 106 -20.43 26.29 3.15
CA GLU A 106 -21.23 27.49 2.83
C GLU A 106 -20.47 28.81 2.87
N ASP A 107 -19.64 28.97 3.89
CA ASP A 107 -18.79 30.12 4.15
C ASP A 107 -17.48 30.16 3.36
N GLY A 108 -17.22 29.16 2.50
CA GLY A 108 -15.98 29.03 1.73
C GLY A 108 -14.81 28.38 2.47
N THR A 109 -15.00 27.96 3.74
CA THR A 109 -13.97 27.21 4.48
C THR A 109 -13.85 25.78 3.93
N GLU A 110 -12.65 25.19 4.04
CA GLU A 110 -12.42 23.82 3.57
C GLU A 110 -13.13 22.81 4.48
N ARG A 111 -14.07 22.05 3.92
CA ARG A 111 -14.81 20.98 4.58
C ARG A 111 -14.00 19.69 4.63
N ARG A 112 -13.49 19.25 3.48
CA ARG A 112 -12.73 17.99 3.32
C ARG A 112 -11.93 18.01 2.03
N ARG A 113 -10.97 17.10 1.90
CA ARG A 113 -10.24 16.84 0.66
C ARG A 113 -10.76 15.57 -0.01
N LEU A 114 -10.79 15.58 -1.33
CA LEU A 114 -11.29 14.50 -2.17
C LEU A 114 -10.34 14.25 -3.33
N VAL A 115 -10.18 12.98 -3.71
CA VAL A 115 -9.46 12.60 -4.92
C VAL A 115 -10.46 12.32 -6.01
N ILE A 116 -10.29 12.94 -7.16
CA ILE A 116 -11.09 12.66 -8.35
C ILE A 116 -10.21 11.90 -9.31
N LYS A 117 -10.51 10.62 -9.48
CA LYS A 117 -9.83 9.72 -10.40
C LYS A 117 -10.60 9.69 -11.72
N TYR A 118 -9.88 9.72 -12.82
CA TYR A 118 -10.43 9.69 -14.17
C TYR A 118 -9.61 8.75 -15.04
N SER A 119 -10.26 8.05 -15.96
CA SER A 119 -9.60 7.10 -16.87
C SER A 119 -9.81 7.47 -18.33
N VAL A 120 -8.77 7.31 -19.16
CA VAL A 120 -8.88 7.34 -20.63
C VAL A 120 -9.50 6.04 -21.17
N ASP A 121 -9.32 4.94 -20.43
CA ASP A 121 -9.92 3.63 -20.70
C ASP A 121 -11.24 3.52 -19.95
N GLU A 122 -12.35 3.65 -20.69
CA GLU A 122 -13.71 3.65 -20.14
C GLU A 122 -14.02 2.35 -19.38
N GLY A 123 -13.67 1.20 -19.99
CA GLY A 123 -13.96 -0.11 -19.41
C GLY A 123 -13.21 -0.33 -18.10
N ARG A 124 -11.95 0.10 -18.02
CA ARG A 124 -11.16 0.00 -16.79
C ARG A 124 -11.70 0.89 -15.68
N GLY A 125 -12.04 2.14 -16.02
CA GLY A 125 -12.58 3.08 -15.03
C GLY A 125 -13.93 2.63 -14.49
N GLN A 126 -14.78 2.08 -15.34
CA GLN A 126 -16.06 1.51 -14.94
C GLN A 126 -15.87 0.26 -14.06
N ASN A 127 -15.00 -0.68 -14.45
CA ASN A 127 -14.71 -1.88 -13.66
C ASN A 127 -14.23 -1.52 -12.24
N GLU A 128 -13.33 -0.54 -12.12
CA GLU A 128 -12.86 -0.09 -10.80
C GLU A 128 -13.99 0.53 -9.96
N ALA A 129 -14.86 1.35 -10.56
CA ALA A 129 -16.00 1.92 -9.85
C ALA A 129 -16.96 0.84 -9.35
N GLU A 130 -17.33 -0.13 -10.19
CA GLU A 130 -18.22 -1.24 -9.84
C GLU A 130 -17.67 -2.09 -8.69
N TRP A 131 -16.37 -2.41 -8.70
CA TRP A 131 -15.74 -3.14 -7.59
C TRP A 131 -15.70 -2.32 -6.30
N LEU A 132 -15.36 -1.03 -6.38
CA LEU A 132 -15.35 -0.18 -5.20
C LEU A 132 -16.75 0.04 -4.60
N GLU A 133 -17.82 -0.01 -5.40
CA GLU A 133 -19.20 -0.01 -4.90
C GLU A 133 -19.48 -1.28 -4.08
N ASN A 134 -19.04 -2.45 -4.55
CA ASN A 134 -19.16 -3.71 -3.83
C ASN A 134 -18.34 -3.73 -2.52
N PHE A 135 -17.23 -2.99 -2.49
CA PHE A 135 -16.33 -2.92 -1.33
C PHE A 135 -16.59 -1.74 -0.39
N ALA A 136 -17.69 -1.00 -0.54
CA ALA A 136 -18.00 0.21 0.25
C ALA A 136 -18.14 0.01 1.78
N ARG A 137 -18.02 -1.23 2.27
CA ARG A 137 -18.07 -1.59 3.70
C ARG A 137 -16.74 -2.12 4.24
N VAL A 138 -15.70 -2.17 3.40
CA VAL A 138 -14.37 -2.66 3.74
C VAL A 138 -13.52 -1.44 4.10
N ASP A 139 -13.15 -1.30 5.37
CA ASP A 139 -12.39 -0.16 5.86
C ASP A 139 -10.96 -0.14 5.31
N HIS A 140 -10.38 -1.31 5.03
CA HIS A 140 -9.04 -1.47 4.43
C HIS A 140 -9.01 -1.37 2.88
N ILE A 141 -10.11 -0.93 2.26
CA ILE A 141 -10.18 -0.59 0.84
C ILE A 141 -10.59 0.89 0.71
N VAL A 142 -10.01 1.59 -0.27
CA VAL A 142 -10.36 3.00 -0.52
C VAL A 142 -11.85 3.14 -0.83
N ASN A 143 -12.53 4.08 -0.18
CA ASN A 143 -13.97 4.23 -0.37
C ASN A 143 -14.32 5.23 -1.49
N LEU A 144 -15.38 4.91 -2.23
CA LEU A 144 -16.09 5.87 -3.05
C LEU A 144 -16.80 6.90 -2.16
N VAL A 145 -16.74 8.16 -2.56
CA VAL A 145 -17.39 9.26 -1.88
C VAL A 145 -18.52 9.81 -2.73
N ARG A 146 -19.74 9.70 -2.21
CA ARG A 146 -20.91 10.34 -2.83
C ARG A 146 -20.88 11.84 -2.57
N LEU A 147 -21.00 12.64 -3.63
CA LEU A 147 -21.15 14.09 -3.53
C LEU A 147 -22.57 14.38 -3.03
N GLY A 148 -22.71 15.10 -1.92
CA GLY A 148 -24.00 15.43 -1.29
C GLY A 148 -24.23 14.73 0.05
N GLU A 149 -23.68 13.54 0.25
CA GLU A 149 -23.73 12.90 1.57
C GLU A 149 -22.81 13.66 2.55
N PRO A 150 -23.29 13.98 3.77
CA PRO A 150 -22.38 14.39 4.82
C PRO A 150 -21.43 13.23 5.09
N THR A 151 -20.17 13.36 4.71
CA THR A 151 -19.15 12.43 5.21
C THR A 151 -19.18 12.57 6.72
N LYS A 152 -19.45 11.47 7.40
CA LYS A 152 -18.98 11.31 8.77
C LYS A 152 -17.47 11.56 8.70
N ASN A 153 -16.99 12.58 9.41
CA ASN A 153 -15.57 12.89 9.42
C ASN A 153 -14.84 11.62 9.88
N ASN A 154 -13.97 11.05 9.04
CA ASN A 154 -13.09 9.94 9.41
C ASN A 154 -11.98 10.39 10.38
N SER A 155 -12.20 11.47 11.14
CA SER A 155 -11.32 11.95 12.20
C SER A 155 -11.85 11.44 13.54
N GLY A 156 -11.60 10.16 13.84
CA GLY A 156 -11.58 9.62 15.21
C GLY A 156 -12.92 9.46 15.95
N GLY A 157 -13.09 8.26 16.51
CA GLY A 157 -13.72 7.97 17.80
C GLY A 157 -14.75 8.98 18.34
N GLY A 158 -15.97 8.89 17.83
CA GLY A 158 -17.10 9.62 18.41
C GLY A 158 -18.40 8.88 18.13
N SER A 159 -18.75 7.91 18.98
CA SER A 159 -20.09 7.31 18.95
C SER A 159 -21.13 8.41 19.16
N ILE A 160 -21.87 8.77 18.11
CA ILE A 160 -23.08 9.57 18.25
C ILE A 160 -24.06 8.75 19.12
N PRO A 161 -24.58 9.29 20.24
CA PRO A 161 -25.54 8.57 21.06
C PRO A 161 -26.75 8.19 20.20
N LYS A 162 -27.10 6.90 20.14
CA LYS A 162 -28.38 6.46 19.58
C LYS A 162 -29.48 7.05 20.45
N VAL A 163 -30.17 8.08 19.97
CA VAL A 163 -31.44 8.53 20.55
C VAL A 163 -32.51 7.53 20.12
N PRO A 164 -33.12 6.75 21.02
CA PRO A 164 -34.23 5.88 20.67
C PRO A 164 -35.50 6.73 20.63
N GLY A 165 -36.11 6.91 19.45
CA GLY A 165 -37.51 7.36 19.36
C GLY A 165 -37.85 8.66 18.61
N ALA A 166 -37.09 9.09 17.60
CA ALA A 166 -37.60 10.00 16.56
C ALA A 166 -37.50 9.23 15.22
N PHE A 167 -38.53 9.09 14.39
CA PHE A 167 -39.33 10.14 13.73
C PHE A 167 -40.79 9.68 13.49
N PRO A 168 -41.73 10.63 13.25
CA PRO A 168 -42.05 10.91 11.85
C PRO A 168 -42.17 12.41 11.47
N ASP A 169 -41.83 12.64 10.19
CA ASP A 169 -42.20 13.69 9.22
C ASP A 169 -41.74 15.15 9.47
N PRO A 170 -41.62 16.05 8.44
CA PRO A 170 -42.33 16.01 7.15
C PRO A 170 -41.60 16.56 5.89
N GLY A 171 -42.09 16.17 4.71
CA GLY A 171 -42.46 17.17 3.70
C GLY A 171 -41.37 17.99 2.98
N ASP A 172 -40.12 17.58 3.00
CA ASP A 172 -39.16 18.08 2.02
C ASP A 172 -39.39 17.33 0.71
N LYS A 173 -39.90 18.07 -0.28
CA LYS A 173 -39.98 17.63 -1.66
C LYS A 173 -38.70 16.90 -2.00
N GLU A 174 -38.82 15.61 -2.29
CA GLU A 174 -37.81 14.86 -3.03
C GLU A 174 -37.43 15.75 -4.22
N ILE A 175 -36.25 16.38 -4.10
CA ILE A 175 -35.52 16.73 -5.28
C ILE A 175 -35.19 15.36 -5.86
N GLU A 176 -36.03 14.93 -6.80
CA GLU A 176 -35.82 13.83 -7.74
C GLU A 176 -34.58 14.12 -8.63
N GLU A 177 -33.54 14.75 -8.08
CA GLU A 177 -32.16 14.60 -8.50
C GLU A 177 -31.62 13.30 -7.89
N THR A 178 -32.27 12.19 -8.24
CA THR A 178 -31.46 11.15 -8.86
C THR A 178 -30.89 11.77 -10.14
N GLN A 179 -29.87 12.62 -9.98
CA GLN A 179 -28.95 13.00 -11.03
C GLN A 179 -28.34 11.68 -11.48
N THR A 180 -29.01 11.03 -12.42
CA THR A 180 -28.34 10.28 -13.46
C THR A 180 -27.15 11.15 -13.85
N TRP A 181 -25.94 10.61 -13.72
CA TRP A 181 -24.67 11.26 -14.08
C TRP A 181 -24.56 11.53 -15.60
N SER A 182 -25.71 11.69 -16.27
CA SER A 182 -25.91 11.97 -17.68
C SER A 182 -25.97 13.48 -17.93
N THR A 183 -24.86 14.20 -17.80
CA THR A 183 -24.66 15.43 -18.60
C THR A 183 -23.18 15.64 -18.97
N ASN A 184 -22.82 15.09 -20.14
CA ASN A 184 -21.72 15.52 -21.04
C ASN A 184 -20.24 15.36 -20.63
N ILE A 185 -19.90 14.66 -19.54
CA ILE A 185 -18.51 14.18 -19.38
C ILE A 185 -18.50 12.69 -19.65
N TYR A 186 -18.10 12.31 -20.87
CA TYR A 186 -18.06 10.95 -21.41
C TYR A 186 -16.98 10.06 -20.78
N LEU A 187 -16.52 10.34 -19.56
CA LEU A 187 -15.37 9.65 -18.98
C LEU A 187 -15.74 9.08 -17.62
N PRO A 188 -15.37 7.83 -17.32
CA PRO A 188 -15.55 7.28 -15.97
C PRO A 188 -14.68 8.10 -15.02
N MET A 189 -15.35 8.94 -14.25
CA MET A 189 -14.77 9.67 -13.14
C MET A 189 -15.35 9.09 -11.85
N MET A 190 -14.53 8.98 -10.83
CA MET A 190 -14.95 8.58 -9.51
C MET A 190 -14.33 9.50 -8.47
N VAL A 191 -15.09 9.74 -7.40
CA VAL A 191 -14.63 10.54 -6.26
C VAL A 191 -14.27 9.57 -5.15
N LEU A 192 -13.05 9.67 -4.65
CA LEU A 192 -12.47 8.81 -3.63
C LEU A 192 -12.12 9.63 -2.39
N GLU A 193 -12.06 8.94 -1.25
CA GLU A 193 -11.50 9.52 -0.04
C GLU A 193 -10.02 9.91 -0.24
N TYR A 194 -9.59 10.99 0.41
CA TYR A 194 -8.21 11.45 0.32
C TYR A 194 -7.34 10.82 1.41
N MET A 195 -6.25 10.17 0.99
CA MET A 195 -5.26 9.55 1.86
C MET A 195 -4.01 10.44 1.92
N ALA A 196 -3.82 11.12 3.06
CA ALA A 196 -2.83 12.18 3.19
C ALA A 196 -1.38 11.69 3.18
N GLY A 197 -1.12 10.44 3.58
CA GLY A 197 0.22 9.86 3.64
C GLY A 197 0.80 9.45 2.28
N GLY A 198 0.03 9.60 1.18
CA GLY A 198 0.44 9.14 -0.15
C GLY A 198 0.28 7.62 -0.30
N ASP A 199 1.16 7.01 -1.09
CA ASP A 199 1.22 5.56 -1.29
C ASP A 199 2.50 4.95 -0.68
N LEU A 200 2.61 3.62 -0.66
CA LEU A 200 3.79 2.94 -0.11
C LEU A 200 5.03 3.07 -0.99
N ASN A 201 4.89 3.39 -2.27
CA ASN A 201 6.05 3.64 -3.12
C ASN A 201 6.75 4.95 -2.70
N ASP A 202 5.96 5.97 -2.37
CA ASP A 202 6.45 7.20 -1.75
C ASP A 202 7.11 6.92 -0.38
N VAL A 203 6.60 5.98 0.42
CA VAL A 203 7.23 5.53 1.69
C VAL A 203 8.57 4.86 1.41
N ARG A 204 8.64 3.90 0.48
CA ARG A 204 9.87 3.21 0.08
C ARG A 204 10.93 4.19 -0.42
N GLN A 205 10.52 5.16 -1.22
CA GLN A 205 11.42 6.20 -1.71
C GLN A 205 12.03 7.00 -0.54
N ARG A 206 11.24 7.33 0.49
CA ARG A 206 11.77 8.01 1.69
C ARG A 206 12.67 7.11 2.52
N CYS A 207 12.39 5.81 2.62
CA CYS A 207 13.31 4.84 3.22
C CYS A 207 14.69 4.88 2.53
N ARG A 208 14.72 4.91 1.18
CA ARG A 208 15.98 5.04 0.41
C ARG A 208 16.71 6.34 0.68
N GLU A 209 15.98 7.46 0.63
CA GLU A 209 16.55 8.80 0.81
C GLU A 209 17.15 9.00 2.21
N GLN A 210 16.56 8.36 3.22
CA GLN A 210 17.01 8.45 4.61
C GLN A 210 17.94 7.30 5.02
N ASP A 211 18.17 6.33 4.13
CA ASP A 211 18.91 5.09 4.40
C ASP A 211 18.41 4.36 5.66
N VAL A 212 17.08 4.23 5.78
CA VAL A 212 16.41 3.54 6.88
C VAL A 212 15.59 2.38 6.37
N LEU A 213 15.50 1.33 7.17
CA LEU A 213 14.69 0.16 6.88
C LEU A 213 13.39 0.19 7.69
N PRO A 214 12.25 -0.24 7.13
CA PRO A 214 11.01 -0.36 7.88
C PRO A 214 11.18 -1.30 9.08
N PRO A 215 10.76 -0.90 10.30
CA PRO A 215 10.79 -1.79 11.45
C PRO A 215 9.88 -3.01 11.24
N ASP A 216 10.26 -4.16 11.80
CA ASP A 216 9.49 -5.41 11.66
C ASP A 216 8.04 -5.25 12.15
N ARG A 217 7.82 -4.55 13.27
CA ARG A 217 6.47 -4.24 13.76
C ARG A 217 5.62 -3.41 12.78
N PHE A 218 6.26 -2.53 12.00
CA PHE A 218 5.58 -1.77 10.94
C PHE A 218 5.13 -2.68 9.79
N LEU A 219 6.00 -3.60 9.37
CA LEU A 219 5.70 -4.55 8.31
C LEU A 219 4.59 -5.54 8.68
N TRP A 220 4.53 -5.98 9.94
CA TRP A 220 3.42 -6.81 10.43
C TRP A 220 2.07 -6.08 10.43
N ALA A 221 2.04 -4.80 10.83
CA ALA A 221 0.82 -4.01 10.77
C ALA A 221 0.36 -3.76 9.32
N LEU A 222 1.30 -3.55 8.40
CA LEU A 222 1.01 -3.50 6.98
C LEU A 222 0.44 -4.83 6.47
N ALA A 223 1.08 -5.95 6.81
CA ALA A 223 0.59 -7.29 6.45
C ALA A 223 -0.84 -7.51 6.93
N LEU A 224 -1.14 -7.14 8.19
CA LEU A 224 -2.48 -7.23 8.76
C LEU A 224 -3.51 -6.39 7.98
N CYS A 225 -3.21 -5.13 7.64
CA CYS A 225 -4.10 -4.29 6.83
C CYS A 225 -4.42 -4.94 5.48
N LEU A 226 -3.41 -5.47 4.81
CA LEU A 226 -3.58 -6.09 3.49
C LEU A 226 -4.32 -7.44 3.58
N MET A 227 -4.12 -8.21 4.65
CA MET A 227 -4.94 -9.39 4.95
C MET A 227 -6.40 -9.01 5.12
N ARG A 228 -6.69 -7.96 5.90
CA ARG A 228 -8.05 -7.44 6.09
C ARG A 228 -8.69 -6.98 4.78
N ALA A 229 -7.93 -6.31 3.91
CA ALA A 229 -8.39 -5.98 2.57
C ALA A 229 -8.72 -7.24 1.73
N CYS A 230 -7.90 -8.30 1.79
CA CYS A 230 -8.16 -9.56 1.09
C CYS A 230 -9.40 -10.28 1.60
N ILE A 231 -9.59 -10.32 2.92
CA ILE A 231 -10.81 -10.85 3.54
C ILE A 231 -12.02 -10.03 3.09
N GLY A 232 -11.89 -8.70 3.10
CA GLY A 232 -12.88 -7.77 2.57
C GLY A 232 -13.27 -8.13 1.14
N MET A 233 -12.31 -8.33 0.22
CA MET A 233 -12.61 -8.76 -1.16
C MET A 233 -13.35 -10.11 -1.19
N ALA A 234 -12.83 -11.10 -0.48
CA ALA A 234 -13.35 -12.47 -0.44
C ALA A 234 -14.77 -12.57 0.15
N HIS A 235 -15.14 -11.67 1.05
CA HIS A 235 -16.35 -11.76 1.87
C HIS A 235 -17.16 -10.45 1.96
N HIS A 236 -17.00 -9.51 1.01
CA HIS A 236 -17.57 -8.14 1.09
C HIS A 236 -19.08 -8.09 1.34
N ASN A 237 -19.82 -9.07 0.81
CA ASN A 237 -21.26 -9.20 0.98
C ASN A 237 -21.71 -9.45 2.43
N THR A 238 -20.81 -9.98 3.27
CA THR A 238 -21.04 -10.23 4.70
C THR A 238 -20.49 -9.12 5.59
N MET A 239 -19.75 -8.16 5.03
CA MET A 239 -19.08 -7.12 5.82
C MET A 239 -20.08 -6.10 6.38
N VAL A 240 -19.84 -5.72 7.63
CA VAL A 240 -20.55 -4.66 8.33
C VAL A 240 -19.60 -3.48 8.46
N ARG A 241 -20.04 -2.31 8.01
CA ARG A 241 -19.23 -1.11 8.01
C ARG A 241 -18.81 -0.73 9.43
N GLY A 242 -17.52 -0.47 9.65
CA GLY A 242 -16.94 -0.10 10.94
C GLY A 242 -16.64 -1.29 11.86
N GLU A 243 -16.90 -2.52 11.41
CA GLU A 243 -16.37 -3.72 12.04
C GLU A 243 -15.07 -4.14 11.33
N LYS A 244 -14.14 -4.70 12.09
CA LYS A 244 -12.90 -5.25 11.53
C LYS A 244 -13.22 -6.39 10.56
N GLU A 245 -12.50 -6.44 9.45
CA GLU A 245 -12.67 -7.50 8.46
C GLU A 245 -12.14 -8.81 9.01
N GLU A 246 -13.05 -9.64 9.48
CA GLU A 246 -12.82 -10.97 10.02
C GLU A 246 -13.41 -12.01 9.08
N ILE A 247 -12.88 -13.24 9.14
CA ILE A 247 -13.47 -14.34 8.38
C ILE A 247 -14.82 -14.70 8.99
N PRO A 248 -15.93 -14.67 8.22
CA PRO A 248 -17.24 -15.01 8.74
C PRO A 248 -17.25 -16.43 9.34
N LYS A 249 -17.85 -16.61 10.52
CA LYS A 249 -18.00 -17.94 11.15
C LYS A 249 -18.90 -18.89 10.35
N SER A 250 -19.77 -18.33 9.53
CA SER A 250 -20.67 -19.06 8.63
C SER A 250 -19.90 -19.71 7.50
N THR A 251 -20.41 -20.83 6.98
CA THR A 251 -19.86 -21.58 5.84
C THR A 251 -20.04 -20.88 4.48
N PHE A 252 -20.09 -19.54 4.44
CA PHE A 252 -20.18 -18.84 3.16
C PHE A 252 -18.91 -19.11 2.36
N GLU A 253 -19.10 -19.54 1.13
CA GLU A 253 -18.00 -19.71 0.21
C GLU A 253 -17.37 -18.34 -0.08
N HIS A 254 -16.05 -18.25 0.05
CA HIS A 254 -15.33 -17.04 -0.33
C HIS A 254 -15.45 -16.80 -1.83
N MET A 255 -15.61 -15.54 -2.21
CA MET A 255 -15.60 -15.13 -3.61
C MET A 255 -14.18 -15.21 -4.17
N ASN A 256 -14.04 -15.66 -5.41
CA ASN A 256 -12.75 -15.85 -6.06
C ASN A 256 -12.26 -14.55 -6.73
N ILE A 257 -12.21 -13.45 -5.99
CA ILE A 257 -11.89 -12.12 -6.54
C ILE A 257 -10.39 -11.83 -6.42
N ALA A 258 -9.73 -11.63 -7.55
CA ALA A 258 -8.32 -11.26 -7.62
C ALA A 258 -8.21 -9.77 -7.92
N HIS A 259 -7.36 -9.05 -7.18
CA HIS A 259 -7.13 -7.63 -7.41
C HIS A 259 -6.51 -7.37 -8.80
N GLY A 260 -5.60 -8.24 -9.23
CA GLY A 260 -5.01 -8.24 -10.57
C GLY A 260 -3.78 -7.33 -10.78
N SER A 261 -3.42 -6.53 -9.77
CA SER A 261 -2.29 -5.57 -9.85
C SER A 261 -1.88 -5.01 -8.48
N MET A 262 -1.69 -5.88 -7.47
CA MET A 262 -1.21 -5.42 -6.15
C MET A 262 0.27 -5.06 -6.24
N ASP A 263 0.58 -3.80 -5.93
CA ASP A 263 1.94 -3.25 -5.81
C ASP A 263 1.95 -2.09 -4.79
N LEU A 264 3.14 -1.53 -4.51
CA LEU A 264 3.29 -0.45 -3.53
C LEU A 264 2.49 0.82 -3.86
N SER A 265 2.31 1.12 -5.14
CA SER A 265 1.56 2.30 -5.59
C SER A 265 0.05 2.13 -5.43
N GLN A 266 -0.41 0.89 -5.23
CA GLN A 266 -1.81 0.54 -4.98
C GLN A 266 -2.16 0.44 -3.49
N VAL A 267 -1.23 0.77 -2.59
CA VAL A 267 -1.50 0.81 -1.15
C VAL A 267 -1.34 2.22 -0.63
N LEU A 268 -2.44 2.82 -0.21
CA LEU A 268 -2.52 4.19 0.29
C LEU A 268 -2.34 4.25 1.81
N VAL A 269 -1.69 5.30 2.27
CA VAL A 269 -1.39 5.55 3.69
C VAL A 269 -2.41 6.52 4.29
N GLY A 270 -3.20 6.00 5.23
CA GLY A 270 -4.29 6.71 5.91
C GLY A 270 -3.85 7.49 7.14
N PRO A 271 -4.82 7.98 7.92
CA PRO A 271 -4.53 8.60 9.22
C PRO A 271 -4.20 7.54 10.28
N LEU A 272 -3.62 8.01 11.39
CA LEU A 272 -3.64 7.29 12.66
C LEU A 272 -5.04 7.38 13.30
N ILE A 273 -5.47 6.32 13.97
CA ILE A 273 -6.78 6.24 14.62
C ILE A 273 -6.55 6.04 16.13
N SER A 274 -6.71 7.11 16.92
CA SER A 274 -6.26 7.17 18.33
C SER A 274 -6.86 6.12 19.26
N ASP A 275 -8.07 5.64 18.95
CA ASP A 275 -8.81 4.67 19.77
C ASP A 275 -8.84 3.26 19.14
N ASP A 276 -8.01 3.04 18.11
CA ASP A 276 -7.87 1.75 17.45
C ASP A 276 -6.57 1.08 17.90
N ASP A 277 -6.68 -0.19 18.28
CA ASP A 277 -5.58 -1.02 18.77
C ASP A 277 -4.59 -1.42 17.67
N GLU A 278 -5.03 -1.47 16.41
CA GLU A 278 -4.18 -1.76 15.24
C GLU A 278 -3.56 -0.48 14.68
N HIS A 279 -4.36 0.58 14.58
CA HIS A 279 -4.03 1.80 13.83
C HIS A 279 -3.69 3.02 14.69
N GLY A 280 -3.57 2.84 16.01
CA GLY A 280 -3.20 3.92 16.94
C GLY A 280 -1.73 4.32 16.90
N LEU A 281 -0.84 3.39 16.51
CA LEU A 281 0.60 3.63 16.41
C LEU A 281 1.10 3.71 14.97
N ILE A 282 0.49 2.94 14.07
CA ILE A 282 0.83 2.81 12.65
C ILE A 282 -0.44 3.19 11.87
N PRO A 283 -0.37 3.99 10.81
CA PRO A 283 -1.57 4.40 10.09
C PRO A 283 -2.27 3.22 9.41
N ILE A 284 -3.58 3.34 9.22
CA ILE A 284 -4.32 2.37 8.39
C ILE A 284 -3.81 2.39 6.95
N PHE A 285 -3.55 1.22 6.39
CA PHE A 285 -3.24 1.08 4.96
C PHE A 285 -4.48 0.61 4.21
N LYS A 286 -4.77 1.25 3.08
CA LYS A 286 -5.92 0.88 2.25
C LYS A 286 -5.50 0.52 0.84
N LEU A 287 -6.04 -0.57 0.33
CA LEU A 287 -5.84 -1.02 -1.04
C LEU A 287 -6.69 -0.17 -2.01
N CYS A 288 -6.13 0.17 -3.17
CA CYS A 288 -6.79 0.90 -4.25
C CYS A 288 -6.43 0.33 -5.63
N GLY A 289 -7.03 0.83 -6.71
CA GLY A 289 -6.61 0.47 -8.07
C GLY A 289 -7.25 -0.79 -8.61
N PHE A 290 -8.56 -0.94 -8.42
CA PHE A 290 -9.33 -2.12 -8.82
C PHE A 290 -9.65 -2.20 -10.32
N GLY A 291 -8.93 -1.45 -11.16
CA GLY A 291 -9.16 -1.43 -12.61
C GLY A 291 -8.90 -2.78 -13.28
N TYR A 292 -8.02 -3.61 -12.72
CA TYR A 292 -7.70 -4.96 -13.20
C TYR A 292 -8.37 -6.07 -12.40
N THR A 293 -9.24 -5.71 -11.45
CA THR A 293 -9.90 -6.68 -10.59
C THR A 293 -10.86 -7.53 -11.41
N THR A 294 -10.84 -8.83 -11.12
CA THR A 294 -11.64 -9.82 -11.84
C THR A 294 -11.97 -10.99 -10.91
N THR A 295 -13.04 -11.70 -11.24
CA THR A 295 -13.34 -12.99 -10.63
C THR A 295 -12.61 -14.09 -11.41
N LEU A 296 -11.82 -14.90 -10.71
CA LEU A 296 -11.15 -16.05 -11.31
C LEU A 296 -12.06 -17.27 -11.33
N ASP A 297 -11.90 -18.08 -12.36
CA ASP A 297 -12.67 -19.31 -12.52
C ASP A 297 -12.08 -20.44 -11.65
N LYS A 298 -12.83 -20.84 -10.61
CA LYS A 298 -12.42 -21.93 -9.70
C LYS A 298 -12.31 -23.27 -10.42
N ASP A 299 -13.10 -23.49 -11.47
CA ASP A 299 -13.10 -24.76 -12.23
C ASP A 299 -11.79 -24.95 -13.01
N LEU A 300 -11.05 -23.84 -13.26
CA LEU A 300 -9.71 -23.86 -13.84
C LEU A 300 -8.60 -24.08 -12.80
N GLY A 301 -8.95 -24.29 -11.53
CA GLY A 301 -8.00 -24.41 -10.43
C GLY A 301 -7.25 -23.09 -10.14
N LEU A 302 -7.86 -21.95 -10.49
CA LEU A 302 -7.31 -20.63 -10.17
C LEU A 302 -7.82 -20.20 -8.79
N ASP A 303 -6.89 -19.82 -7.93
CA ASP A 303 -7.17 -19.35 -6.58
C ASP A 303 -6.80 -17.86 -6.48
N ALA A 304 -7.82 -17.02 -6.40
CA ALA A 304 -7.67 -15.58 -6.29
C ALA A 304 -7.13 -15.15 -4.93
N VAL A 305 -7.44 -15.89 -3.87
CA VAL A 305 -6.90 -15.64 -2.53
C VAL A 305 -5.39 -15.85 -2.58
N ALA A 306 -4.94 -16.98 -3.12
CA ALA A 306 -3.52 -17.25 -3.26
C ALA A 306 -2.80 -16.20 -4.14
N GLU A 307 -3.45 -15.71 -5.21
CA GLU A 307 -2.89 -14.63 -6.03
C GLU A 307 -2.77 -13.30 -5.28
N ASN A 308 -3.77 -12.94 -4.49
CA ASN A 308 -3.71 -11.74 -3.65
C ASN A 308 -2.64 -11.90 -2.54
N MET A 309 -2.53 -13.09 -1.92
CA MET A 309 -1.47 -13.41 -0.94
C MET A 309 -0.07 -13.21 -1.51
N ARG A 310 0.17 -13.69 -2.74
CA ARG A 310 1.44 -13.42 -3.45
C ARG A 310 1.68 -11.93 -3.64
N GLY A 311 0.64 -11.17 -3.98
CA GLY A 311 0.70 -9.71 -4.09
C GLY A 311 1.13 -9.04 -2.78
N ILE A 312 0.63 -9.53 -1.65
CA ILE A 312 0.98 -9.03 -0.32
C ILE A 312 2.42 -9.37 0.04
N GLY A 313 2.85 -10.61 -0.19
CA GLY A 313 4.23 -11.03 0.04
C GLY A 313 5.22 -10.12 -0.72
N ARG A 314 4.94 -9.83 -2.00
CA ARG A 314 5.75 -8.91 -2.81
C ARG A 314 5.79 -7.49 -2.26
N ILE A 315 4.64 -6.95 -1.85
CA ILE A 315 4.57 -5.61 -1.25
C ILE A 315 5.47 -5.54 0.00
N ILE A 316 5.41 -6.55 0.87
CA ILE A 316 6.21 -6.60 2.10
C ILE A 316 7.69 -6.73 1.76
N GLU A 317 8.05 -7.67 0.90
CA GLU A 317 9.42 -7.90 0.43
C GLU A 317 10.04 -6.63 -0.19
N THR A 318 9.36 -6.04 -1.17
CA THR A 318 9.82 -4.83 -1.85
C THR A 318 10.03 -3.67 -0.88
N LEU A 319 9.11 -3.48 0.06
CA LEU A 319 9.21 -2.38 1.02
C LEU A 319 10.33 -2.59 2.03
N ALA A 320 10.53 -3.84 2.48
CA ALA A 320 11.58 -4.23 3.42
C ALA A 320 12.99 -4.17 2.80
N SER A 321 13.09 -4.26 1.48
CA SER A 321 14.34 -4.19 0.73
C SER A 321 14.38 -2.95 -0.16
N PRO A 322 14.37 -1.71 0.39
CA PRO A 322 14.31 -0.50 -0.41
C PRO A 322 15.50 -0.40 -1.38
N GLN A 323 16.68 -0.93 -1.05
CA GLN A 323 17.84 -0.84 -1.93
C GLN A 323 17.84 -1.85 -3.10
N SER A 324 16.88 -2.78 -3.16
CA SER A 324 16.77 -3.71 -4.29
C SER A 324 16.51 -2.94 -5.59
N ASN A 325 17.19 -3.34 -6.67
CA ASN A 325 17.16 -2.63 -7.94
C ASN A 325 15.75 -2.64 -8.55
N ASP A 326 15.22 -1.46 -8.87
CA ASP A 326 13.89 -1.26 -9.52
C ASP A 326 13.74 -1.94 -10.89
N LEU A 327 14.85 -2.41 -11.49
CA LEU A 327 14.86 -2.96 -12.84
C LEU A 327 14.03 -4.26 -12.98
N GLU A 328 13.85 -5.02 -11.90
CA GLU A 328 12.98 -6.21 -11.95
C GLU A 328 11.50 -5.83 -11.92
N GLU A 329 11.12 -4.80 -11.16
CA GLU A 329 9.73 -4.35 -11.03
C GLU A 329 9.19 -3.79 -12.36
N ASP A 330 9.98 -2.96 -13.05
CA ASP A 330 9.58 -2.31 -14.30
C ASP A 330 9.38 -3.28 -15.47
N THR A 331 10.06 -4.44 -15.44
CA THR A 331 9.96 -5.38 -16.56
C THR A 331 8.72 -6.25 -16.48
N GLY A 332 8.03 -6.29 -15.33
CA GLY A 332 6.97 -7.26 -15.03
C GLY A 332 7.43 -8.71 -15.17
N LEU A 333 8.74 -8.91 -15.40
CA LEU A 333 9.41 -10.18 -15.31
C LEU A 333 9.70 -10.36 -13.85
N LEU A 334 8.70 -10.87 -13.13
CA LEU A 334 8.96 -11.64 -11.92
C LEU A 334 10.26 -12.38 -12.13
N SER A 335 11.20 -12.16 -11.22
CA SER A 335 12.32 -13.05 -11.05
C SER A 335 11.78 -14.47 -11.24
N LEU A 336 12.11 -15.06 -12.39
CA LEU A 336 11.76 -16.45 -12.69
C LEU A 336 12.58 -17.39 -11.82
N GLN A 337 13.45 -16.82 -10.98
CA GLN A 337 14.20 -17.52 -9.98
C GLN A 337 13.26 -17.90 -8.85
N SER A 338 13.40 -19.15 -8.44
CA SER A 338 12.86 -19.64 -7.19
C SER A 338 14.00 -20.06 -6.30
N TRP A 339 13.76 -19.96 -5.01
CA TRP A 339 14.72 -20.18 -3.94
C TRP A 339 14.17 -21.23 -2.99
N ASP A 340 15.02 -22.10 -2.49
CA ASP A 340 14.66 -23.04 -1.42
C ASP A 340 14.90 -22.34 -0.08
N TYR A 341 13.82 -21.98 0.60
CA TYR A 341 13.87 -21.33 1.91
C TYR A 341 13.38 -22.30 2.98
N SER A 342 14.15 -22.42 4.06
CA SER A 342 13.82 -23.27 5.22
C SER A 342 13.69 -22.45 6.48
N ASN A 343 12.65 -22.69 7.26
CA ASN A 343 12.48 -22.05 8.57
C ASN A 343 13.31 -22.75 9.67
N TYR A 344 13.26 -22.20 10.88
CA TYR A 344 13.97 -22.74 12.05
C TYR A 344 13.52 -24.16 12.44
N TYR A 345 12.31 -24.57 12.07
CA TYR A 345 11.77 -25.90 12.35
C TYR A 345 12.14 -26.94 11.29
N GLY A 346 12.89 -26.55 10.25
CA GLY A 346 13.29 -27.42 9.16
C GLY A 346 12.20 -27.64 8.11
N GLU A 347 11.10 -26.89 8.16
CA GLU A 347 10.12 -26.85 7.08
C GLU A 347 10.69 -26.03 5.93
N SER A 348 10.53 -26.49 4.69
CA SER A 348 11.04 -25.79 3.52
C SER A 348 9.97 -25.51 2.48
N VAL A 349 10.18 -24.44 1.72
CA VAL A 349 9.31 -24.02 0.63
C VAL A 349 10.14 -23.50 -0.53
N ILE A 350 9.77 -23.89 -1.74
CA ILE A 350 10.28 -23.26 -2.97
C ILE A 350 9.50 -21.97 -3.17
N THR A 351 10.17 -20.82 -3.07
CA THR A 351 9.55 -19.50 -3.04
C THR A 351 10.17 -18.54 -4.05
N HIS A 352 9.42 -17.50 -4.42
CA HIS A 352 9.91 -16.41 -5.25
C HIS A 352 10.48 -15.23 -4.46
N VAL A 353 10.57 -15.34 -3.13
CA VAL A 353 11.19 -14.31 -2.27
C VAL A 353 12.71 -14.30 -2.50
N HIS A 354 13.27 -13.12 -2.65
CA HIS A 354 14.69 -12.86 -2.85
C HIS A 354 15.49 -13.14 -1.57
N ASP A 355 16.73 -13.62 -1.73
CA ASP A 355 17.63 -13.97 -0.63
C ASP A 355 17.94 -12.77 0.28
N ASP A 356 18.14 -11.58 -0.28
CA ASP A 356 18.24 -10.31 0.47
C ASP A 356 17.16 -10.13 1.55
N PHE A 357 15.92 -10.58 1.30
CA PHE A 357 14.85 -10.49 2.28
C PHE A 357 14.92 -11.63 3.31
N THR A 358 15.17 -12.87 2.86
CA THR A 358 15.23 -14.05 3.74
C THR A 358 16.48 -14.09 4.63
N ASP A 359 17.56 -13.42 4.22
CA ASP A 359 18.83 -13.36 4.94
C ASP A 359 18.93 -12.10 5.82
N SER A 360 17.91 -11.23 5.80
CA SER A 360 17.87 -10.01 6.58
C SER A 360 17.87 -10.30 8.09
N ASP A 361 18.76 -9.66 8.84
CA ASP A 361 18.82 -9.73 10.31
C ASP A 361 17.82 -8.77 10.98
N ILE A 362 17.17 -7.92 10.20
CA ILE A 362 16.20 -6.92 10.66
C ILE A 362 14.79 -7.48 10.65
N ILE A 363 14.47 -8.33 9.67
CA ILE A 363 13.17 -8.95 9.53
C ILE A 363 13.12 -10.19 10.42
N SER A 364 12.02 -10.34 11.16
CA SER A 364 11.84 -11.51 12.00
C SER A 364 11.76 -12.79 11.14
N PRO A 365 12.37 -13.91 11.58
CA PRO A 365 12.27 -15.18 10.86
C PRO A 365 10.83 -15.64 10.62
N THR A 366 9.90 -15.27 11.52
CA THR A 366 8.48 -15.56 11.36
C THR A 366 7.86 -14.78 10.20
N LEU A 367 8.20 -13.50 10.03
CA LEU A 367 7.71 -12.72 8.90
C LEU A 367 8.35 -13.19 7.58
N GLN A 368 9.64 -13.52 7.62
CA GLN A 368 10.34 -14.11 6.48
C GLN A 368 9.65 -15.39 6.00
N TRP A 369 9.32 -16.28 6.94
CA TRP A 369 8.60 -17.51 6.64
C TRP A 369 7.20 -17.26 6.08
N LEU A 370 6.41 -16.38 6.70
CA LEU A 370 5.06 -16.06 6.21
C LEU A 370 5.11 -15.53 4.77
N VAL A 371 6.01 -14.60 4.46
CA VAL A 371 6.17 -14.03 3.12
C VAL A 371 6.68 -15.09 2.13
N ALA A 372 7.61 -15.94 2.53
CA ALA A 372 8.09 -17.07 1.73
C ALA A 372 6.95 -18.03 1.35
N GLN A 373 6.07 -18.35 2.30
CA GLN A 373 4.90 -19.20 2.04
C GLN A 373 3.85 -18.50 1.17
N GLN A 374 3.57 -17.21 1.40
CA GLN A 374 2.66 -16.41 0.56
C GLN A 374 3.13 -16.37 -0.91
N MET A 375 4.44 -16.40 -1.13
CA MET A 375 5.09 -16.38 -2.44
C MET A 375 5.54 -17.77 -2.91
N ALA A 376 5.03 -18.84 -2.31
CA ALA A 376 5.37 -20.21 -2.70
C ALA A 376 5.03 -20.50 -4.17
N GLU A 377 5.91 -21.26 -4.81
CA GLU A 377 5.74 -21.77 -6.17
C GLU A 377 4.58 -22.77 -6.22
N ASP A 378 4.51 -23.66 -5.22
CA ASP A 378 3.40 -24.58 -5.01
C ASP A 378 2.24 -23.90 -4.26
N LEU A 379 1.03 -24.00 -4.80
CA LEU A 379 -0.17 -23.41 -4.21
C LEU A 379 -0.54 -24.09 -2.88
N ASP A 380 -0.21 -25.37 -2.71
CA ASP A 380 -0.52 -26.11 -1.49
C ASP A 380 0.29 -25.62 -0.28
N ASN A 381 1.41 -24.93 -0.54
CA ASN A 381 2.23 -24.28 0.48
C ASN A 381 1.79 -22.85 0.79
N VAL A 382 0.85 -22.28 0.04
CA VAL A 382 0.32 -20.94 0.31
C VAL A 382 -0.70 -21.05 1.46
N PRO A 383 -0.47 -20.38 2.60
CA PRO A 383 -1.38 -20.44 3.73
C PRO A 383 -2.74 -19.86 3.37
N ASN A 384 -3.80 -20.46 3.92
CA ASN A 384 -5.15 -19.93 3.77
C ASN A 384 -5.33 -18.62 4.57
N LEU A 385 -6.38 -17.85 4.23
CA LEU A 385 -6.70 -16.57 4.88
C LEU A 385 -6.76 -16.65 6.41
N SER A 386 -7.31 -17.75 6.96
CA SER A 386 -7.48 -17.90 8.41
C SER A 386 -6.15 -18.02 9.12
N HIS A 387 -5.24 -18.82 8.57
CA HIS A 387 -3.88 -18.92 9.08
C HIS A 387 -3.17 -17.57 9.03
N CYS A 388 -3.15 -16.90 7.86
CA CYS A 388 -2.48 -15.61 7.69
C CYS A 388 -3.02 -14.54 8.64
N LEU A 389 -4.35 -14.41 8.73
CA LEU A 389 -4.99 -13.43 9.61
C LEU A 389 -4.61 -13.71 11.07
N LYS A 390 -4.73 -14.96 11.52
CA LYS A 390 -4.40 -15.33 12.89
C LYS A 390 -2.95 -14.97 13.22
N GLU A 391 -2.01 -15.31 12.34
CA GLU A 391 -0.58 -15.03 12.56
C GLU A 391 -0.31 -13.52 12.62
N CYS A 392 -0.95 -12.74 11.74
CA CYS A 392 -0.83 -11.28 11.73
C CYS A 392 -1.42 -10.66 13.01
N VAL A 393 -2.64 -11.03 13.39
CA VAL A 393 -3.31 -10.53 14.61
C VAL A 393 -2.51 -10.89 15.86
N ASP A 394 -2.16 -12.17 16.03
CA ASP A 394 -1.41 -12.64 17.21
C ASP A 394 -0.07 -11.92 17.34
N THR A 395 0.61 -11.65 16.23
CA THR A 395 1.92 -10.98 16.23
C THR A 395 1.80 -9.48 16.50
N VAL A 396 0.83 -8.79 15.90
CA VAL A 396 0.55 -7.38 16.18
C VAL A 396 0.14 -7.20 17.65
N ASP A 397 -0.73 -8.06 18.17
CA ASP A 397 -1.15 -8.07 19.59
C ASP A 397 0.01 -8.36 20.53
N ARG A 398 0.91 -9.28 20.15
CA ARG A 398 2.13 -9.54 20.90
C ARG A 398 2.97 -8.27 20.96
N TYR A 399 3.23 -7.62 19.82
CA TYR A 399 3.97 -6.37 19.78
C TYR A 399 3.33 -5.25 20.59
N ALA A 400 2.00 -5.18 20.64
CA ALA A 400 1.28 -4.22 21.48
C ALA A 400 1.51 -4.46 22.99
N ARG A 401 1.60 -5.72 23.41
CA ARG A 401 1.79 -6.13 24.82
C ARG A 401 3.25 -6.16 25.26
N MET A 402 4.20 -6.19 24.33
CA MET A 402 5.61 -6.34 24.68
C MET A 402 6.18 -5.09 25.36
N THR A 403 6.45 -5.23 26.66
CA THR A 403 7.12 -4.19 27.45
C THR A 403 8.63 -4.20 27.21
N TYR A 404 9.13 -3.22 26.44
CA TYR A 404 10.50 -2.66 26.39
C TYR A 404 11.73 -3.57 26.12
N LYS A 405 11.62 -4.91 26.23
CA LYS A 405 12.79 -5.81 26.32
C LYS A 405 13.24 -6.52 25.04
N GLN A 406 12.55 -6.37 23.92
CA GLN A 406 13.09 -6.82 22.63
C GLN A 406 13.78 -5.71 21.86
N THR A 407 14.51 -6.13 20.81
CA THR A 407 15.51 -5.40 20.03
C THR A 407 15.22 -3.90 19.96
N ALA A 408 16.26 -3.07 20.17
CA ALA A 408 16.14 -1.60 20.19
C ALA A 408 15.36 -1.05 18.96
N LYS A 409 15.38 -1.79 17.83
CA LYS A 409 14.72 -1.49 16.56
C LYS A 409 13.17 -1.56 16.60
N ASN A 410 12.54 -2.29 17.52
CA ASN A 410 11.08 -2.48 17.58
C ASN A 410 10.39 -1.75 18.76
N ARG A 411 11.10 -0.81 19.39
CA ARG A 411 10.53 0.00 20.48
C ARG A 411 9.47 0.96 19.96
N THR A 412 8.45 1.22 20.77
CA THR A 412 7.35 2.13 20.43
C THR A 412 7.85 3.51 19.98
N GLU A 413 8.92 4.03 20.58
CA GLU A 413 9.52 5.31 20.22
C GLU A 413 10.11 5.26 18.81
N VAL A 414 10.82 4.18 18.46
CA VAL A 414 11.40 3.99 17.11
C VAL A 414 10.30 3.88 16.06
N ILE A 415 9.19 3.20 16.36
CA ILE A 415 8.03 3.15 15.46
C ILE A 415 7.40 4.53 15.30
N LYS A 416 7.24 5.30 16.39
CA LYS A 416 6.71 6.66 16.31
C LYS A 416 7.60 7.57 15.47
N ASP A 417 8.91 7.48 15.65
CA ASP A 417 9.87 8.26 14.87
C ASP A 417 9.82 7.85 13.38
N PHE A 418 9.83 6.55 13.08
CA PHE A 418 9.68 6.05 11.71
C PHE A 418 8.35 6.49 11.07
N VAL A 419 7.23 6.35 11.79
CA VAL A 419 5.91 6.76 11.28
C VAL A 419 5.85 8.27 11.06
N ARG A 420 6.39 9.08 11.97
CA ARG A 420 6.42 10.53 11.84
C ARG A 420 7.29 10.98 10.66
N ASP A 421 8.54 10.51 10.62
CA ASP A 421 9.59 11.06 9.76
C ASP A 421 9.61 10.42 8.38
N VAL A 422 9.21 9.15 8.27
CA VAL A 422 9.20 8.39 7.02
C VAL A 422 7.78 8.21 6.50
N VAL A 423 6.84 7.73 7.31
CA VAL A 423 5.52 7.32 6.77
C VAL A 423 4.64 8.53 6.47
N LEU A 424 4.45 9.42 7.46
CA LEU A 424 3.59 10.59 7.34
C LEU A 424 4.29 11.79 6.69
N ASN A 425 5.61 11.70 6.49
CA ASN A 425 6.46 12.79 5.99
C ASN A 425 6.15 14.10 6.74
N ALA A 426 5.95 14.02 8.05
CA ALA A 426 5.77 15.21 8.86
C ALA A 426 7.05 16.03 8.72
N PRO A 427 6.96 17.36 8.48
CA PRO A 427 8.15 18.18 8.42
C PRO A 427 8.92 17.94 9.72
N VAL A 428 10.11 17.36 9.60
CA VAL A 428 10.99 17.14 10.74
C VAL A 428 11.18 18.52 11.33
N PHE A 429 10.57 18.77 12.49
CA PHE A 429 10.89 19.93 13.28
C PHE A 429 12.34 19.68 13.69
N GLN A 430 13.29 20.09 12.85
CA GLN A 430 14.67 20.17 13.26
C GLN A 430 14.61 21.07 14.48
N PRO A 431 14.84 20.54 15.70
CA PRO A 431 14.90 21.41 16.87
C PRO A 431 15.90 22.46 16.46
N MET A 432 15.49 23.73 16.41
CA MET A 432 16.40 24.81 16.09
C MET A 432 17.62 24.55 16.95
N VAL A 433 18.70 24.09 16.33
CA VAL A 433 19.99 23.99 17.00
C VAL A 433 20.17 25.44 17.40
N LYS A 434 19.96 25.73 18.69
CA LYS A 434 20.28 27.04 19.23
C LYS A 434 21.73 27.17 18.83
N GLU A 435 22.00 27.96 17.79
CA GLU A 435 23.36 28.33 17.44
C GLU A 435 24.01 28.63 18.78
N PRO A 436 25.13 27.95 19.12
CA PRO A 436 25.78 28.20 20.39
C PRO A 436 25.90 29.70 20.47
N GLN A 437 25.18 30.32 21.41
CA GLN A 437 25.19 31.77 21.57
C GLN A 437 26.67 32.10 21.68
N SER A 438 27.20 32.71 20.63
CA SER A 438 28.61 33.01 20.56
C SER A 438 28.85 33.91 21.75
N THR A 439 29.50 33.37 22.78
CA THR A 439 29.99 34.16 23.89
C THR A 439 30.88 35.21 23.26
N GLY A 440 30.40 36.45 23.28
CA GLY A 440 30.93 37.57 22.50
C GLY A 440 32.42 37.83 22.74
N ILE A 441 33.27 37.17 21.96
CA ILE A 441 34.71 37.46 21.87
C ILE A 441 35.13 37.76 20.42
N ALA A 442 34.25 37.58 19.44
CA ALA A 442 34.56 37.83 18.02
C ALA A 442 34.27 39.25 17.50
N GLU A 443 34.02 40.24 18.37
CA GLU A 443 33.84 41.65 17.96
C GLU A 443 35.16 42.44 17.81
N ARG A 444 36.31 41.77 17.77
CA ARG A 444 37.58 42.39 17.39
C ARG A 444 38.34 41.50 16.45
N LEU A 445 38.09 41.64 15.14
CA LEU A 445 39.09 41.59 14.06
C LEU A 445 38.42 41.61 12.65
N PRO A 446 37.92 42.78 12.16
CA PRO A 446 37.51 42.93 10.76
C PRO A 446 38.68 43.34 9.83
N GLY A 447 39.91 42.90 10.11
CA GLY A 447 41.10 43.37 9.37
C GLY A 447 41.99 42.30 8.71
N ILE A 448 41.87 41.02 9.10
CA ILE A 448 42.86 39.99 8.66
C ILE A 448 42.35 39.17 7.47
N MET A 449 41.03 38.96 7.33
CA MET A 449 40.50 38.19 6.20
C MET A 449 40.56 38.95 4.86
N GLU A 450 40.35 40.27 4.84
CA GLU A 450 40.45 41.05 3.59
C GLU A 450 41.88 41.13 3.06
N SER A 451 42.90 41.29 3.92
CA SER A 451 44.31 41.25 3.48
C SER A 451 44.72 39.88 2.96
N THR A 452 44.19 38.79 3.52
CA THR A 452 44.51 37.42 3.08
C THR A 452 43.82 37.08 1.76
N MET A 453 42.56 37.49 1.56
CA MET A 453 41.85 37.32 0.28
C MET A 453 42.45 38.17 -0.84
N MET A 454 42.83 39.42 -0.56
CA MET A 454 43.52 40.27 -1.54
C MET A 454 44.89 39.70 -1.95
N MET A 455 45.64 39.12 -1.00
CA MET A 455 46.93 38.50 -1.29
C MET A 455 46.80 37.24 -2.17
N MET A 456 45.78 36.41 -1.94
CA MET A 456 45.53 35.22 -2.79
C MET A 456 44.98 35.57 -4.19
N GLN A 457 44.22 36.66 -4.34
CA GLN A 457 43.81 37.14 -5.66
C GLN A 457 44.99 37.72 -6.46
N ARG A 458 45.98 38.32 -5.78
CA ARG A 458 47.19 38.84 -6.45
C ARG A 458 48.09 37.70 -6.97
N ILE A 459 48.26 36.63 -6.19
CA ILE A 459 49.03 35.44 -6.59
C ILE A 459 48.39 34.75 -7.82
N ARG A 460 47.05 34.68 -7.89
CA ARG A 460 46.35 34.10 -9.06
C ARG A 460 46.46 34.94 -10.34
N LEU A 461 46.62 36.25 -10.24
CA LEU A 461 46.76 37.13 -11.41
C LEU A 461 48.19 37.14 -11.95
N GLU A 462 49.20 36.96 -11.09
CA GLU A 462 50.60 36.85 -11.51
C GLU A 462 50.91 35.50 -12.19
N ASP A 463 50.28 34.40 -11.76
CA ASP A 463 50.44 33.08 -12.40
C ASP A 463 49.85 33.00 -13.83
N ASN A 464 48.81 33.79 -14.13
CA ASN A 464 48.20 33.83 -15.46
C ASN A 464 48.96 34.70 -16.47
N ALA A 465 49.86 35.59 -16.01
CA ALA A 465 50.70 36.40 -16.89
C ALA A 465 51.93 35.64 -17.44
N PHE A 466 52.28 34.48 -16.86
CA PHE A 466 53.45 33.69 -17.25
C PHE A 466 53.16 32.58 -18.27
N ARG A 467 51.90 32.33 -18.61
CA ARG A 467 51.53 31.37 -19.67
C ARG A 467 51.34 32.11 -20.99
N GLY A 468 52.45 32.30 -21.71
CA GLY A 468 52.41 32.71 -23.11
C GLY A 468 51.64 31.72 -23.98
N PRO A 469 51.12 32.16 -25.15
CA PRO A 469 50.30 31.30 -26.02
C PRO A 469 51.11 30.11 -26.54
N ALA A 470 50.48 28.94 -26.57
CA ALA A 470 51.05 27.73 -27.12
C ALA A 470 51.36 27.90 -28.63
N PRO A 471 52.51 27.38 -29.12
CA PRO A 471 52.86 27.44 -30.53
C PRO A 471 51.94 26.53 -31.39
N PRO A 472 51.85 26.80 -32.70
CA PRO A 472 50.82 26.24 -33.59
C PRO A 472 50.88 24.72 -33.78
#